data_AF-A0A954IGV3-F1
#
_entry.id   AF-A0A954IGV3-F1
#
_cell.length_a   1.000
_cell.length_b   1.000
_cell.length_c   1.000
_cell.angle_alpha   90.00
_cell.angle_beta   90.00
_cell.angle_gamma   90.00
#
_symmetry.space_group_name_H-M   'P 1'
#
loop_
_entity.id
_entity.type
_entity.pdbx_description
1 polymer ?
#
loop_
_entity_poly.entity_id
_entity_poly.type
_entity_poly.pdbx_seq_one_letter_code
_entity_poly.pdbx_strand_id
1 'polypeptide(L)'
;MSANQSSENQGAENQSSEQNNAGSANDESGTSGSAETIALDQFLKLAQVASSGGHAKALIQSGEVRVNGEVETRRGRKLRDGDRVEVEGEEFVIQAD
;
A
#
# COMPACT_ATOMS: atom_id res chain seq x y z
N MET A 1 -24.45 39.03 46.27
CA MET A 1 -23.10 38.43 46.11
C MET A 1 -23.26 36.93 46.22
N SER A 2 -23.34 36.23 45.09
CA SER A 2 -23.14 34.77 45.03
C SER A 2 -22.08 34.53 43.99
N ALA A 3 -20.95 34.03 44.46
CA ALA A 3 -19.80 33.65 43.67
C ALA A 3 -20.03 32.25 43.10
N ASN A 4 -19.52 32.03 41.87
CA ASN A 4 -18.73 30.88 41.39
C ASN A 4 -19.26 29.43 41.59
N GLN A 5 -19.07 28.44 40.71
CA GLN A 5 -18.17 28.20 39.57
C GLN A 5 -18.92 27.16 38.68
N SER A 6 -19.04 27.38 37.37
CA SER A 6 -18.30 26.62 36.34
C SER A 6 -18.17 25.12 36.61
N SER A 7 -19.21 24.34 36.28
CA SER A 7 -19.09 22.89 36.14
C SER A 7 -18.70 22.55 34.70
N GLU A 8 -17.42 22.24 34.54
CA GLU A 8 -16.92 21.05 33.86
C GLU A 8 -17.50 20.74 32.47
N ASN A 9 -16.99 21.47 31.48
CA ASN A 9 -16.88 20.93 30.12
C ASN A 9 -15.66 19.99 30.08
N GLN A 10 -15.83 18.75 30.52
CA GLN A 10 -14.94 17.64 30.15
C GLN A 10 -15.33 17.27 28.70
N GLY A 11 -14.50 17.42 27.68
CA GLY A 11 -13.08 17.15 27.67
C GLY A 11 -12.86 15.83 26.92
N ALA A 12 -12.89 15.92 25.59
CA ALA A 12 -12.25 15.01 24.63
C ALA A 12 -12.78 13.58 24.51
N GLU A 13 -13.72 13.37 23.58
CA GLU A 13 -13.76 12.14 22.77
C GLU A 13 -13.92 12.49 21.30
N ASN A 14 -12.93 13.21 20.75
CA ASN A 14 -12.68 13.18 19.32
C ASN A 14 -12.05 11.81 19.00
N GLN A 15 -12.88 10.79 18.79
CA GLN A 15 -12.47 9.57 18.10
C GLN A 15 -12.36 9.86 16.60
N SER A 16 -11.53 10.84 16.25
CA SER A 16 -11.01 11.01 14.90
C SER A 16 -9.77 10.15 14.80
N SER A 17 -9.98 8.83 14.71
CA SER A 17 -8.99 7.95 14.08
C SER A 17 -9.03 8.24 12.58
N GLU A 18 -8.51 9.41 12.24
CA GLU A 18 -8.15 9.80 10.90
C GLU A 18 -6.93 8.97 10.52
N GLN A 19 -7.19 7.72 10.10
CA GLN A 19 -6.22 6.95 9.36
C GLN A 19 -6.82 6.52 8.02
N ASN A 20 -6.62 7.43 7.06
CA ASN A 20 -6.09 7.16 5.74
C ASN A 20 -7.09 6.71 4.67
N ASN A 21 -7.58 7.73 3.97
CA ASN A 21 -7.70 7.76 2.51
C ASN A 21 -6.77 6.74 1.82
N ALA A 22 -7.35 5.70 1.22
CA ALA A 22 -6.63 4.87 0.27
C ALA A 22 -7.51 4.59 -0.96
N GLY A 23 -7.41 5.51 -1.91
CA GLY A 23 -7.22 5.08 -3.29
C GLY A 23 -8.47 4.89 -4.12
N SER A 24 -9.02 6.03 -4.57
CA SER A 24 -9.62 6.09 -5.90
C SER A 24 -8.63 5.59 -6.96
N ALA A 25 -9.21 4.93 -7.96
CA ALA A 25 -8.80 4.84 -9.36
C ALA A 25 -8.14 3.52 -9.85
N ASN A 26 -8.84 2.95 -10.83
CA ASN A 26 -8.39 2.13 -11.96
C ASN A 26 -8.50 0.60 -11.79
N ASP A 27 -9.74 0.12 -11.91
CA ASP A 27 -10.02 -1.19 -12.50
C ASP A 27 -9.62 -1.15 -13.98
N GLU A 28 -8.34 -1.35 -14.25
CA GLU A 28 -7.86 -1.64 -15.60
C GLU A 28 -7.56 -3.14 -15.67
N SER A 29 -8.60 -3.90 -15.99
CA SER A 29 -8.48 -5.21 -16.61
C SER A 29 -7.71 -5.04 -17.93
N GLY A 30 -6.39 -5.17 -17.86
CA GLY A 30 -5.48 -5.05 -18.99
C GLY A 30 -4.50 -6.22 -19.03
N THR A 31 -4.99 -7.46 -19.14
CA THR A 31 -4.15 -8.57 -19.60
C THR A 31 -3.94 -8.41 -21.10
N SER A 32 -2.78 -7.88 -21.48
CA SER A 32 -2.24 -8.05 -22.83
C SER A 32 -0.75 -8.33 -22.69
N GLY A 33 -0.41 -9.62 -22.74
CA GLY A 33 0.94 -10.13 -22.59
C GLY A 33 1.84 -9.79 -23.78
N SER A 34 3.14 -9.81 -23.46
CA SER A 34 4.32 -10.11 -24.28
C SER A 34 5.45 -9.12 -23.94
N ALA A 35 6.25 -9.44 -22.92
CA ALA A 35 7.69 -9.13 -22.78
C ALA A 35 8.13 -9.23 -21.30
N GLU A 36 8.47 -10.44 -20.85
CA GLU A 36 9.49 -10.80 -19.83
C GLU A 36 9.62 -9.94 -18.56
N THR A 37 8.59 -9.19 -18.19
CA THR A 37 8.58 -8.27 -17.04
C THR A 37 7.18 -8.10 -16.51
N ILE A 38 7.06 -8.02 -15.18
CA ILE A 38 5.81 -7.79 -14.47
C ILE A 38 5.87 -6.46 -13.73
N ALA A 39 4.80 -5.69 -13.74
CA ALA A 39 4.74 -4.45 -12.95
C ALA A 39 4.55 -4.78 -11.46
N LEU A 40 5.17 -4.00 -10.57
CA LEU A 40 5.15 -4.24 -9.12
C LEU A 40 3.72 -4.30 -8.55
N ASP A 41 2.84 -3.41 -9.02
CA ASP A 41 1.43 -3.41 -8.63
C ASP A 41 0.66 -4.66 -9.10
N GLN A 42 0.92 -5.14 -10.32
CA GLN A 42 0.41 -6.41 -10.81
C GLN A 42 0.96 -7.59 -10.00
N PHE A 43 2.25 -7.57 -9.72
CA PHE A 43 2.92 -8.60 -8.94
C PHE A 43 2.28 -8.74 -7.55
N LEU A 44 2.08 -7.65 -6.82
CA LEU A 44 1.44 -7.68 -5.48
C LEU A 44 0.03 -8.28 -5.51
N LYS A 45 -0.72 -8.08 -6.60
CA LYS A 45 -2.05 -8.69 -6.78
C LYS A 45 -1.93 -10.19 -7.07
N LEU A 46 -0.98 -10.59 -7.93
CA LEU A 46 -0.75 -12.00 -8.27
C LEU A 46 -0.18 -12.80 -7.09
N ALA A 47 0.69 -12.19 -6.30
CA ALA A 47 1.28 -12.75 -5.09
C ALA A 47 0.30 -12.82 -3.91
N GLN A 48 -0.95 -12.37 -4.08
CA GLN A 48 -1.99 -12.32 -3.04
C GLN A 48 -1.62 -11.46 -1.81
N VAL A 49 -0.56 -10.66 -1.90
CA VAL A 49 -0.19 -9.66 -0.89
C VAL A 49 -1.26 -8.56 -0.84
N ALA A 50 -1.76 -8.17 -2.01
CA ALA A 50 -2.78 -7.14 -2.11
C ALA A 50 -4.13 -7.71 -2.57
N SER A 51 -5.14 -7.58 -1.70
CA SER A 51 -6.53 -7.94 -2.00
C SER A 51 -7.17 -7.10 -3.12
N SER A 52 -6.63 -5.92 -3.41
CA SER A 52 -7.10 -5.04 -4.49
C SER A 52 -5.97 -4.16 -5.03
N GLY A 53 -6.19 -3.54 -6.21
CA GLY A 53 -5.23 -2.58 -6.77
C GLY A 53 -5.04 -1.34 -5.89
N GLY A 54 -6.07 -0.92 -5.15
CA GLY A 54 -5.97 0.16 -4.17
C GLY A 54 -5.10 -0.22 -2.97
N HIS A 55 -5.20 -1.47 -2.51
CA HIS A 55 -4.34 -1.99 -1.44
C HIS A 55 -2.88 -2.09 -1.87
N ALA A 56 -2.61 -2.61 -3.08
CA ALA A 56 -1.25 -2.65 -3.66
C ALA A 56 -0.65 -1.25 -3.75
N LYS A 57 -1.43 -0.26 -4.20
CA LYS A 57 -1.01 1.13 -4.26
C LYS A 57 -0.65 1.68 -2.88
N ALA A 58 -1.46 1.41 -1.87
CA ALA A 58 -1.23 1.89 -0.51
C ALA A 58 0.10 1.33 0.04
N LEU A 59 0.33 0.02 -0.05
CA LEU A 59 1.58 -0.62 0.39
C LEU A 59 2.82 -0.01 -0.27
N ILE A 60 2.77 0.17 -1.61
CA ILE A 60 3.87 0.77 -2.37
C ILE A 60 4.08 2.24 -1.93
N GLN A 61 3.01 3.04 -1.84
CA GLN A 61 3.12 4.46 -1.47
C GLN A 61 3.55 4.68 -0.02
N SER A 62 3.19 3.77 0.88
CA SER A 62 3.63 3.75 2.27
C SER A 62 5.11 3.37 2.42
N GLY A 63 5.75 2.86 1.35
CA GLY A 63 7.13 2.38 1.40
C GLY A 63 7.27 1.07 2.16
N GLU A 64 6.19 0.27 2.23
CA GLU A 64 6.19 -1.07 2.84
C GLU A 64 6.74 -2.13 1.89
N VAL A 65 7.01 -1.75 0.64
CA VAL A 65 7.56 -2.61 -0.39
C VAL A 65 9.02 -2.25 -0.65
N ARG A 66 9.87 -3.26 -0.73
CA ARG A 66 11.29 -3.15 -1.08
C ARG A 66 11.59 -4.05 -2.26
N VAL A 67 12.44 -3.58 -3.16
CA VAL A 67 12.91 -4.37 -4.30
C VAL A 67 14.43 -4.44 -4.21
N ASN A 68 14.98 -5.66 -4.15
CA ASN A 68 16.40 -5.93 -3.97
C ASN A 68 17.01 -5.21 -2.73
N GLY A 69 16.22 -5.08 -1.66
CA GLY A 69 16.61 -4.40 -0.42
C GLY A 69 16.44 -2.87 -0.42
N GLU A 70 15.98 -2.26 -1.51
CA GLU A 70 15.70 -0.82 -1.60
C GLU A 70 14.20 -0.55 -1.52
N VAL A 71 13.77 0.36 -0.64
CA VAL A 71 12.35 0.77 -0.53
C VAL A 71 11.87 1.35 -1.86
N GLU A 72 10.90 0.70 -2.49
CA GLU A 72 10.36 1.11 -3.79
C GLU A 72 8.95 1.64 -3.60
N THR A 73 8.76 2.92 -3.92
CA THR A 73 7.47 3.61 -3.82
C THR A 73 6.83 3.86 -5.19
N ARG A 74 7.45 3.35 -6.28
CA ARG A 74 6.92 3.49 -7.63
C ARG A 74 6.13 2.25 -8.05
N ARG A 75 4.81 2.41 -8.16
CA ARG A 75 3.89 1.37 -8.69
C ARG A 75 4.25 0.86 -10.09
N GLY A 76 4.80 1.74 -10.92
CA GLY A 76 5.19 1.42 -12.30
C GLY A 76 6.55 0.76 -12.41
N ARG A 77 7.15 0.30 -11.29
CA ARG A 77 8.41 -0.44 -11.32
C ARG A 77 8.17 -1.74 -12.07
N LYS A 78 8.91 -1.94 -13.15
CA LYS A 78 8.95 -3.21 -13.87
C LYS A 78 9.95 -4.10 -13.16
N LEU A 79 9.45 -5.24 -12.68
CA LEU A 79 10.24 -6.31 -12.12
C LEU A 79 10.60 -7.30 -13.23
N ARG A 80 11.81 -7.83 -13.14
CA ARG A 80 12.35 -8.84 -14.04
C ARG A 80 12.56 -10.15 -13.31
N ASP A 81 12.78 -11.21 -14.07
CA ASP A 81 13.24 -12.48 -13.50
C ASP A 81 14.45 -12.28 -12.57
N GLY A 82 14.40 -12.92 -11.40
CA GLY A 82 15.42 -12.81 -10.36
C GLY A 82 15.33 -11.56 -9.47
N ASP A 83 14.42 -10.60 -9.74
CA ASP A 83 14.16 -9.51 -8.80
C ASP A 83 13.53 -10.04 -7.51
N ARG A 84 13.96 -9.51 -6.36
CA ARG A 84 13.41 -9.84 -5.06
C ARG A 84 12.52 -8.71 -4.55
N VAL A 85 11.28 -9.01 -4.23
CA VAL A 85 10.30 -8.08 -3.67
C VAL A 85 10.04 -8.47 -2.23
N GLU A 86 10.33 -7.59 -1.28
CA GLU A 86 10.03 -7.77 0.14
C GLU A 86 8.87 -6.83 0.52
N VAL A 87 7.82 -7.36 1.14
CA VAL A 87 6.63 -6.60 1.55
C VAL A 87 6.04 -7.21 2.81
N GLU A 88 5.74 -6.38 3.82
CA GLU A 88 5.22 -6.84 5.12
C GLU A 88 6.04 -7.96 5.81
N GLY A 89 7.33 -8.08 5.46
CA GLY A 89 8.22 -9.14 5.95
C GLY A 89 8.16 -10.45 5.15
N GLU A 90 7.37 -10.50 4.07
CA GLU A 90 7.38 -11.59 3.09
C GLU A 90 8.31 -11.25 1.93
N GLU A 91 9.20 -12.18 1.56
CA GLU A 91 10.10 -12.06 0.40
C GLU A 91 9.58 -12.92 -0.76
N PHE A 92 9.43 -12.31 -1.92
CA PHE A 92 9.04 -12.94 -3.15
C PHE A 92 10.13 -12.80 -4.20
N VAL A 93 10.42 -13.87 -4.91
CA VAL A 93 11.36 -13.87 -6.03
C VAL A 93 10.59 -13.99 -7.33
N ILE A 94 10.80 -13.03 -8.23
CA ILE A 94 10.17 -13.08 -9.55
C ILE A 94 10.80 -14.21 -10.35
N GLN A 95 9.94 -15.12 -10.84
CA GLN A 95 10.29 -16.17 -11.77
C GLN A 95 9.50 -15.94 -13.07
N ALA A 96 10.19 -15.47 -14.12
CA ALA A 96 9.64 -15.41 -15.47
C ALA A 96 10.29 -16.52 -16.30
N ASP A 97 9.49 -17.49 -16.73
CA ASP A 97 9.89 -18.60 -17.62
C ASP A 97 9.86 -18.20 -19.10
#